data_AF-A0A662KRA4-F1
#
_entry.id   AF-A0A662KRA4-F1
#
_cell.length_a   1.000
_cell.length_b   1.000
_cell.length_c   1.000
_cell.angle_alpha   90.00
_cell.angle_beta   90.00
_cell.angle_gamma   90.00
#
_symmetry.space_group_name_H-M   'P 1'
#
loop_
_entity.id
_entity.type
_entity.pdbx_description
1 polymer ?
#
loop_
_entity_poly.entity_id
_entity_poly.type
_entity_poly.pdbx_seq_one_letter_code
_entity_poly.pdbx_strand_id
1 'polypeptide(L)'
;MDILNVDDYDYFSGDPRHIARRAMQLIKSMGYDKIELSPELEFYAFKKSALPESDESELKILMHGEEPIPKGKHPVLGIKEKEGYFAAPPIDSAESFRNMLSEALIYSGMNVKYHHHEGGAWQQEIEIKSLPNPVEAGDASIFFKFLAKIMGSMKNLLITFMPKPLPTDAGNGMHVHMELFKNKKSLFFDENDKYMLSQTARYFIGGILEHAKGMTAITNPTTNSYKRLVPYFEAPINIAWAIYNRSALVRIPNKAGKNNSIDIEARHPDPSANPYLTFAVLIHAGMDGIKKKIDPGNPIEKNIYAMSKKELKKYNIKRLPRTLHEAIEELESDEVIQKALGKHASQAFIEIKKEEWNEFLAQISTWDYKKYFNV
;
A
#
# COMPACT_ATOMS: atom_id res chain seq x y z
N MET A 1 -1.15 20.93 -6.98
CA MET A 1 -2.16 22.01 -6.89
C MET A 1 -3.51 21.37 -6.67
N ASP A 2 -4.44 22.10 -6.08
CA ASP A 2 -5.81 21.64 -5.88
C ASP A 2 -6.67 22.01 -7.09
N ILE A 3 -7.77 21.28 -7.23
CA ILE A 3 -8.80 21.62 -8.22
C ILE A 3 -9.87 22.47 -7.51
N LEU A 4 -10.20 23.60 -8.10
CA LEU A 4 -11.29 24.48 -7.64
C LEU A 4 -12.44 24.42 -8.63
N ASN A 5 -13.67 24.56 -8.14
CA ASN A 5 -14.83 24.74 -9.00
C ASN A 5 -14.72 26.06 -9.75
N VAL A 6 -15.20 26.09 -10.99
CA VAL A 6 -15.11 27.30 -11.84
C VAL A 6 -16.03 28.41 -11.36
N ASP A 7 -17.18 28.05 -10.78
CA ASP A 7 -18.25 29.02 -10.48
C ASP A 7 -18.04 29.76 -9.16
N ASP A 8 -17.58 29.07 -8.11
CA ASP A 8 -17.44 29.61 -6.75
C ASP A 8 -15.99 29.66 -6.25
N TYR A 9 -15.03 29.09 -7.00
CA TYR A 9 -13.63 28.92 -6.59
C TYR A 9 -13.44 28.15 -5.27
N ASP A 10 -14.47 27.44 -4.78
CA ASP A 10 -14.34 26.50 -3.69
C ASP A 10 -13.61 25.23 -4.14
N TYR A 11 -13.08 24.48 -3.19
CA TYR A 11 -12.43 23.21 -3.47
C TYR A 11 -13.38 22.23 -4.16
N PHE A 12 -12.94 21.68 -5.29
CA PHE A 12 -13.67 20.62 -5.96
C PHE A 12 -13.79 19.40 -5.05
N SER A 13 -15.02 18.96 -4.81
CA SER A 13 -15.29 17.86 -3.87
C SER A 13 -14.65 16.52 -4.25
N GLY A 14 -14.31 16.35 -5.54
CA GLY A 14 -13.63 15.17 -6.06
C GLY A 14 -12.10 15.25 -6.05
N ASP A 15 -11.49 16.37 -5.67
CA ASP A 15 -10.04 16.51 -5.61
C ASP A 15 -9.44 15.62 -4.50
N PRO A 16 -8.62 14.61 -4.82
CA PRO A 16 -8.00 13.73 -3.83
C PRO A 16 -7.21 14.50 -2.77
N ARG A 17 -6.52 15.57 -3.14
CA ARG A 17 -5.71 16.37 -2.22
C ARG A 17 -6.60 17.13 -1.24
N HIS A 18 -7.74 17.66 -1.70
CA HIS A 18 -8.76 18.22 -0.83
C HIS A 18 -9.40 17.17 0.09
N ILE A 19 -9.67 15.97 -0.41
CA ILE A 19 -10.19 14.84 0.40
C ILE A 19 -9.23 14.52 1.57
N ALA A 20 -7.92 14.48 1.32
CA ALA A 20 -6.91 14.33 2.37
C ALA A 20 -6.93 15.48 3.41
N ARG A 21 -7.18 16.73 2.98
CA ARG A 21 -7.37 17.86 3.92
C ARG A 21 -8.57 17.66 4.82
N ARG A 22 -9.70 17.18 4.29
CA ARG A 22 -10.90 16.90 5.12
C ARG A 22 -10.63 15.82 6.16
N ALA A 23 -9.83 14.80 5.83
CA ALA A 23 -9.38 13.81 6.81
C ALA A 23 -8.57 14.45 7.95
N MET A 24 -7.69 15.41 7.64
CA MET A 24 -6.99 16.19 8.67
C MET A 24 -7.94 17.09 9.49
N GLN A 25 -8.99 17.65 8.87
CA GLN A 25 -10.01 18.42 9.58
C GLN A 25 -10.82 17.54 10.54
N LEU A 26 -11.13 16.29 10.17
CA LEU A 26 -11.77 15.31 11.04
C LEU A 26 -10.96 15.08 12.32
N ILE A 27 -9.65 14.86 12.20
CA ILE A 27 -8.73 14.70 13.34
C ILE A 27 -8.82 15.90 14.28
N LYS A 28 -8.74 17.12 13.74
CA LYS A 28 -8.86 18.36 14.52
C LYS A 28 -10.22 18.51 15.20
N SER A 29 -11.31 18.17 14.49
CA SER A 29 -12.67 18.24 15.03
C SER A 29 -12.89 17.30 16.22
N MET A 30 -12.11 16.22 16.31
CA MET A 30 -12.12 15.29 17.45
C MET A 30 -11.15 15.70 18.57
N GLY A 31 -10.53 16.87 18.46
CA GLY A 31 -9.67 17.44 19.50
C GLY A 31 -8.25 16.85 19.54
N TYR A 32 -7.76 16.38 18.39
CA TYR A 32 -6.39 15.92 18.19
C TYR A 32 -5.60 16.89 17.31
N ASP A 33 -4.28 16.93 17.45
CA ASP A 33 -3.45 17.94 16.78
C ASP A 33 -3.12 17.54 15.34
N LYS A 34 -2.65 16.29 15.19
CA LYS A 34 -2.17 15.72 13.94
C LYS A 34 -2.11 14.20 13.98
N ILE A 35 -2.01 13.62 12.79
CA ILE A 35 -1.57 12.25 12.59
C ILE A 35 -0.28 12.30 11.76
N GLU A 36 0.76 11.64 12.25
CA GLU A 36 1.97 11.43 11.46
C GLU A 36 1.81 10.18 10.60
N LEU A 37 2.31 10.24 9.37
CA LEU A 37 2.21 9.17 8.38
C LEU A 37 3.58 8.89 7.77
N SER A 38 3.95 7.62 7.65
CA SER A 38 5.17 7.20 6.95
C SER A 38 4.81 6.09 5.96
N PRO A 39 4.52 6.44 4.68
CA PRO A 39 4.29 5.44 3.65
C PRO A 39 5.62 4.88 3.14
N GLU A 40 5.73 3.55 3.13
CA GLU A 40 6.85 2.78 2.60
C GLU A 40 6.45 2.26 1.22
N LEU A 41 7.00 2.83 0.14
CA LEU A 41 6.64 2.47 -1.23
C LEU A 41 7.69 1.53 -1.82
N GLU A 42 7.37 0.24 -1.88
CA GLU A 42 8.17 -0.75 -2.58
C GLU A 42 8.07 -0.56 -4.10
N PHE A 43 9.16 -0.82 -4.83
CA PHE A 43 9.16 -0.74 -6.29
C PHE A 43 10.16 -1.71 -6.92
N TYR A 44 9.92 -2.07 -8.17
CA TYR A 44 10.87 -2.84 -8.97
C TYR A 44 11.67 -1.92 -9.89
N ALA A 45 12.97 -2.21 -10.04
CA ALA A 45 13.87 -1.50 -10.93
C ALA A 45 14.50 -2.45 -11.96
N PHE A 46 13.81 -2.69 -13.08
CA PHE A 46 14.29 -3.60 -14.12
C PHE A 46 15.35 -2.94 -15.01
N LYS A 47 16.39 -3.67 -15.41
CA LYS A 47 17.27 -3.22 -16.50
C LYS A 47 16.51 -3.25 -17.82
N LYS A 48 16.52 -2.15 -18.59
CA LYS A 48 15.88 -2.13 -19.91
C LYS A 48 16.47 -3.18 -20.86
N SER A 49 17.77 -3.49 -20.76
CA SER A 49 18.42 -4.56 -21.53
C SER A 49 18.03 -5.99 -21.10
N ALA A 50 17.36 -6.15 -19.96
CA ALA A 50 16.77 -7.43 -19.54
C ALA A 50 15.35 -7.60 -20.09
N LEU A 51 14.77 -6.54 -20.67
CA LEU A 51 13.61 -6.68 -21.53
C LEU A 51 14.09 -7.24 -22.88
N PRO A 52 13.31 -8.12 -23.52
CA PRO A 52 13.58 -8.52 -24.90
C PRO A 52 13.86 -7.28 -25.77
N GLU A 53 14.91 -7.32 -26.60
CA GLU A 53 15.11 -6.32 -27.65
C GLU A 53 13.94 -6.46 -28.63
N SER A 54 12.93 -5.61 -28.51
CA SER A 54 11.75 -5.75 -29.35
C SER A 54 12.04 -5.27 -30.77
N ASP A 55 11.96 -6.17 -31.75
CA ASP A 55 11.26 -5.85 -33.00
C ASP A 55 9.87 -5.30 -32.63
N GLU A 56 9.32 -4.34 -33.39
CA GLU A 56 8.02 -3.68 -33.14
C GLU A 56 6.84 -4.64 -32.81
N SER A 57 6.99 -5.94 -33.12
CA SER A 57 6.09 -7.01 -32.75
C SER A 57 6.00 -7.29 -31.24
N GLU A 58 7.09 -7.23 -30.47
CA GLU A 58 7.09 -7.66 -29.05
C GLU A 58 6.42 -6.63 -28.13
N LEU A 59 6.53 -5.34 -28.44
CA LEU A 59 5.79 -4.29 -27.73
C LEU A 59 4.29 -4.37 -28.03
N LYS A 60 3.91 -4.72 -29.27
CA LYS A 60 2.53 -5.03 -29.65
C LYS A 60 2.01 -6.30 -28.95
N ILE A 61 2.83 -7.34 -28.82
CA ILE A 61 2.55 -8.58 -28.08
C ILE A 61 2.26 -8.29 -26.59
N LEU A 62 3.08 -7.45 -25.96
CA LEU A 62 2.86 -6.92 -24.60
C LEU A 62 1.56 -6.10 -24.46
N MET A 63 1.22 -5.30 -25.48
CA MET A 63 -0.01 -4.50 -25.52
C MET A 63 -1.27 -5.30 -25.92
N HIS A 64 -1.11 -6.50 -26.48
CA HIS A 64 -2.19 -7.39 -26.93
C HIS A 64 -2.34 -8.67 -26.08
N GLY A 65 -1.71 -8.73 -24.90
CA GLY A 65 -1.98 -9.78 -23.90
C GLY A 65 -1.21 -11.09 -24.09
N GLU A 66 -0.24 -11.13 -25.00
CA GLU A 66 0.77 -12.20 -25.02
C GLU A 66 1.96 -11.72 -24.19
N GLU A 67 2.19 -12.27 -22.99
CA GLU A 67 3.38 -11.91 -22.21
C GLU A 67 4.64 -12.52 -22.86
N PRO A 68 5.63 -11.71 -23.28
CA PRO A 68 7.00 -12.15 -23.20
C PRO A 68 7.41 -11.94 -21.75
N ILE A 69 7.19 -12.94 -20.89
CA ILE A 69 8.06 -13.08 -19.72
C ILE A 69 9.47 -13.06 -20.30
N PRO A 70 10.40 -12.20 -19.81
CA PRO A 70 11.76 -12.23 -20.31
C PRO A 70 12.28 -13.67 -20.30
N LYS A 71 12.42 -14.29 -21.47
CA LYS A 71 13.11 -15.57 -21.63
C LYS A 71 14.60 -15.29 -21.54
N GLY A 72 15.05 -14.90 -20.36
CA GLY A 72 16.43 -14.63 -20.05
C GLY A 72 16.73 -15.19 -18.67
N LYS A 73 17.72 -16.08 -18.58
CA LYS A 73 18.34 -16.40 -17.29
C LYS A 73 18.71 -15.09 -16.60
N HIS A 74 18.39 -14.98 -15.31
CA HIS A 74 18.70 -13.86 -14.41
C HIS A 74 20.04 -13.19 -14.75
N PRO A 75 20.06 -12.04 -15.45
CA PRO A 75 21.32 -11.54 -15.96
C PRO A 75 22.01 -10.68 -14.89
N VAL A 76 23.26 -11.07 -14.61
CA VAL A 76 24.33 -10.29 -13.97
C VAL A 76 24.39 -10.30 -12.43
N LEU A 77 24.39 -11.49 -11.80
CA LEU A 77 24.70 -11.80 -10.37
C LEU A 77 23.49 -12.10 -9.45
N GLY A 78 22.93 -13.31 -9.60
CA GLY A 78 22.74 -14.23 -8.47
C GLY A 78 21.55 -14.11 -7.49
N ILE A 79 20.80 -13.00 -7.40
CA ILE A 79 19.66 -12.95 -6.46
C ILE A 79 18.53 -13.83 -6.98
N LYS A 80 18.17 -14.87 -6.23
CA LYS A 80 17.00 -15.69 -6.58
C LYS A 80 15.71 -15.02 -6.12
N GLU A 81 14.60 -15.45 -6.72
CA GLU A 81 13.26 -15.06 -6.27
C GLU A 81 13.13 -15.25 -4.76
N LYS A 82 12.61 -14.24 -4.06
CA LYS A 82 12.44 -14.21 -2.58
C LYS A 82 13.74 -14.23 -1.76
N GLU A 83 14.92 -14.10 -2.37
CA GLU A 83 16.21 -14.08 -1.67
C GLU A 83 16.89 -12.69 -1.70
N GLY A 84 16.17 -11.63 -2.08
CA GLY A 84 16.75 -10.29 -2.26
C GLY A 84 16.92 -9.45 -0.99
N TYR A 85 16.28 -9.84 0.11
CA TYR A 85 16.18 -8.99 1.30
C TYR A 85 17.56 -8.68 1.91
N PHE A 86 17.94 -7.40 1.93
CA PHE A 86 19.28 -6.92 2.33
C PHE A 86 20.46 -7.53 1.55
N ALA A 87 20.26 -7.87 0.27
CA ALA A 87 21.38 -8.25 -0.59
C ALA A 87 22.46 -7.16 -0.60
N ALA A 88 23.73 -7.58 -0.54
CA ALA A 88 24.88 -6.68 -0.52
C ALA A 88 25.60 -6.63 -1.88
N PRO A 89 26.31 -5.53 -2.21
CA PRO A 89 27.21 -5.51 -3.35
C PRO A 89 28.28 -6.62 -3.26
N PRO A 90 28.73 -7.21 -4.37
CA PRO A 90 28.40 -6.88 -5.77
C PRO A 90 27.13 -7.56 -6.29
N ILE A 91 26.44 -8.36 -5.47
CA ILE A 91 25.21 -9.08 -5.85
C ILE A 91 24.05 -8.08 -6.06
N ASP A 92 23.94 -7.11 -5.15
CA ASP A 92 23.03 -5.99 -5.31
C ASP A 92 23.56 -4.99 -6.35
N SER A 93 22.95 -5.00 -7.54
CA SER A 93 23.31 -4.10 -8.63
C SER A 93 22.52 -2.78 -8.65
N ALA A 94 21.55 -2.60 -7.74
CA ALA A 94 20.69 -1.42 -7.67
C ALA A 94 21.11 -0.41 -6.59
N GLU A 95 22.08 -0.75 -5.74
CA GLU A 95 22.59 0.13 -4.67
C GLU A 95 22.95 1.54 -5.17
N SER A 96 23.73 1.64 -6.24
CA SER A 96 24.14 2.94 -6.81
C SER A 96 22.94 3.80 -7.25
N PHE A 97 21.87 3.16 -7.75
CA PHE A 97 20.62 3.84 -8.10
C PHE A 97 19.86 4.28 -6.84
N ARG A 98 19.77 3.43 -5.80
CA ARG A 98 19.12 3.80 -4.53
C ARG A 98 19.85 4.96 -3.84
N ASN A 99 21.18 4.98 -3.83
CA ASN A 99 21.97 6.09 -3.29
C ASN A 99 21.63 7.39 -4.02
N MET A 100 21.65 7.37 -5.35
CA MET A 100 21.36 8.54 -6.18
C MET A 100 19.93 9.06 -5.99
N LEU A 101 18.94 8.16 -5.99
CA LEU A 101 17.55 8.54 -5.75
C LEU A 101 17.36 9.11 -4.34
N SER A 102 18.01 8.52 -3.33
CA SER A 102 17.98 9.02 -1.95
C SER A 102 18.57 10.42 -1.82
N GLU A 103 19.73 10.68 -2.45
CA GLU A 103 20.34 12.01 -2.50
C GLU A 103 19.40 13.02 -3.15
N ALA A 104 18.79 12.68 -4.29
CA ALA A 104 17.87 13.58 -4.98
C ALA A 104 16.60 13.87 -4.15
N LEU A 105 16.08 12.90 -3.42
CA LEU A 105 14.97 13.11 -2.47
C LEU A 105 15.38 14.05 -1.34
N ILE A 106 16.59 13.88 -0.78
CA ILE A 106 17.15 14.76 0.26
C ILE A 106 17.30 16.20 -0.27
N TYR A 107 17.89 16.38 -1.45
CA TYR A 107 18.03 17.69 -2.09
C TYR A 107 16.67 18.34 -2.42
N SER A 108 15.62 17.53 -2.60
CA SER A 108 14.25 17.99 -2.83
C SER A 108 13.49 18.30 -1.52
N GLY A 109 14.14 18.23 -0.37
CA GLY A 109 13.55 18.57 0.93
C GLY A 109 12.90 17.40 1.68
N MET A 110 13.06 16.15 1.22
CA MET A 110 12.60 14.98 1.94
C MET A 110 13.65 14.45 2.91
N ASN A 111 13.21 13.90 4.04
CA ASN A 111 14.12 13.25 4.98
C ASN A 111 14.14 11.75 4.73
N VAL A 112 15.13 11.25 3.99
CA VAL A 112 15.34 9.81 3.83
C VAL A 112 15.83 9.21 5.16
N LYS A 113 15.23 8.09 5.57
CA LYS A 113 15.54 7.36 6.80
C LYS A 113 16.60 6.29 6.53
N TYR A 114 16.35 5.40 5.57
CA TYR A 114 17.30 4.45 5.00
C TYR A 114 16.74 3.86 3.70
N HIS A 115 17.51 3.02 3.03
CA HIS A 115 17.06 2.25 1.87
C HIS A 115 17.69 0.85 1.86
N HIS A 116 17.03 -0.11 1.22
CA HIS A 116 17.57 -1.45 1.06
C HIS A 116 17.02 -2.14 -0.19
N HIS A 117 17.64 -3.27 -0.52
CA HIS A 117 17.06 -4.23 -1.44
C HIS A 117 15.93 -5.00 -0.72
N GLU A 118 14.79 -5.12 -1.35
CA GLU A 118 13.61 -5.82 -0.82
C GLU A 118 13.65 -7.31 -1.21
N GLY A 119 12.65 -8.09 -0.81
CA GLY A 119 12.60 -9.54 -0.93
C GLY A 119 12.61 -10.04 -2.37
N GLY A 120 11.99 -9.31 -3.30
CA GLY A 120 12.02 -9.64 -4.72
C GLY A 120 13.37 -9.35 -5.39
N ALA A 121 13.74 -10.11 -6.41
CA ALA A 121 15.07 -10.10 -7.03
C ALA A 121 15.49 -8.76 -7.65
N TRP A 122 14.52 -7.90 -7.99
CA TRP A 122 14.74 -6.54 -8.51
C TRP A 122 14.04 -5.48 -7.66
N GLN A 123 13.57 -5.86 -6.48
CA GLN A 123 12.72 -5.04 -5.63
C GLN A 123 13.56 -4.15 -4.73
N GLN A 124 13.14 -2.90 -4.58
CA GLN A 124 13.84 -1.86 -3.88
C GLN A 124 12.87 -1.14 -2.95
N GLU A 125 13.42 -0.61 -1.85
CA GLU A 125 12.69 0.24 -0.94
C GLU A 125 13.58 1.39 -0.45
N ILE A 126 13.00 2.59 -0.38
CA ILE A 126 13.61 3.77 0.23
C ILE A 126 12.57 4.34 1.18
N GLU A 127 12.89 4.34 2.47
CA GLU A 127 12.01 4.86 3.50
C GLU A 127 12.29 6.35 3.74
N ILE A 128 11.23 7.14 3.81
CA ILE A 128 11.28 8.53 4.28
C ILE A 128 10.82 8.59 5.74
N LYS A 129 11.22 9.63 6.47
CA LYS A 129 10.72 9.89 7.82
C LYS A 129 9.24 10.27 7.79
N SER A 130 8.59 10.13 8.94
CA SER A 130 7.18 10.48 9.13
C SER A 130 6.89 11.93 8.72
N LEU A 131 5.72 12.12 8.11
CA LEU A 131 5.21 13.39 7.63
C LEU A 131 4.01 13.81 8.49
N PRO A 132 3.83 15.11 8.75
CA PRO A 132 2.95 15.59 9.82
C PRO A 132 1.45 15.56 9.50
N ASN A 133 1.05 15.26 8.26
CA ASN A 133 -0.35 15.20 7.84
C ASN A 133 -0.53 14.42 6.51
N PRO A 134 -1.77 13.98 6.18
CA PRO A 134 -2.08 13.24 4.96
C PRO A 134 -1.82 13.98 3.64
N VAL A 135 -1.80 15.32 3.64
CA VAL A 135 -1.50 16.07 2.40
C VAL A 135 -0.02 15.98 2.09
N GLU A 136 0.84 16.26 3.08
CA GLU A 136 2.29 16.17 2.92
C GLU A 136 2.73 14.72 2.63
N ALA A 137 2.12 13.73 3.28
CA ALA A 137 2.35 12.32 2.97
C ALA A 137 1.96 11.98 1.52
N GLY A 138 0.83 12.49 1.04
CA GLY A 138 0.39 12.27 -0.33
C GLY A 138 1.32 12.93 -1.36
N ASP A 139 1.73 14.17 -1.09
CA ASP A 139 2.68 14.91 -1.91
C ASP A 139 4.01 14.17 -2.02
N ALA A 140 4.53 13.71 -0.89
CA ALA A 140 5.78 12.99 -0.86
C ALA A 140 5.70 11.68 -1.63
N SER A 141 4.60 10.93 -1.49
CA SER A 141 4.36 9.67 -2.20
C SER A 141 4.32 9.87 -3.73
N ILE A 142 3.62 10.91 -4.21
CA ILE A 142 3.56 11.22 -5.64
C ILE A 142 4.91 11.68 -6.18
N PHE A 143 5.59 12.57 -5.46
CA PHE A 143 6.89 13.08 -5.87
C PHE A 143 7.96 11.99 -5.87
N PHE A 144 7.95 11.10 -4.87
CA PHE A 144 8.82 9.93 -4.83
C PHE A 144 8.66 9.06 -6.08
N LYS A 145 7.41 8.68 -6.42
CA LYS A 145 7.12 7.86 -7.60
C LYS A 145 7.57 8.55 -8.89
N PHE A 146 7.37 9.86 -8.98
CA PHE A 146 7.80 10.66 -10.13
C PHE A 146 9.33 10.65 -10.27
N LEU A 147 10.05 11.01 -9.20
CA LEU A 147 11.50 11.13 -9.22
C LEU A 147 12.18 9.77 -9.48
N ALA A 148 11.70 8.70 -8.84
CA ALA A 148 12.17 7.34 -9.08
C ALA A 148 12.08 6.96 -10.56
N LYS A 149 10.94 7.20 -11.21
CA LYS A 149 10.74 6.88 -12.63
C LYS A 149 11.64 7.71 -13.55
N ILE A 150 11.75 9.02 -13.32
CA ILE A 150 12.58 9.91 -14.13
C ILE A 150 14.05 9.50 -14.03
N MET A 151 14.57 9.36 -12.81
CA MET A 151 15.97 9.00 -12.58
C MET A 151 16.29 7.58 -13.05
N GLY A 152 15.35 6.64 -12.88
CA GLY A 152 15.48 5.29 -13.41
C GLY A 152 15.64 5.30 -14.93
N SER A 153 14.84 6.10 -15.64
CA SER A 153 14.97 6.23 -17.10
C SER A 153 16.35 6.74 -17.52
N MET A 154 16.93 7.70 -16.78
CA MET A 154 18.28 8.22 -17.02
C MET A 154 19.39 7.18 -16.77
N LYS A 155 19.08 6.10 -16.03
CA LYS A 155 19.98 4.98 -15.74
C LYS A 155 19.67 3.72 -16.53
N ASN A 156 18.89 3.83 -17.60
CA ASN A 156 18.45 2.69 -18.40
C ASN A 156 17.70 1.63 -17.57
N LEU A 157 17.01 2.07 -16.52
CA LEU A 157 16.13 1.27 -15.68
C LEU A 157 14.67 1.57 -16.01
N LEU A 158 13.82 0.56 -15.87
CA LEU A 158 12.37 0.66 -15.90
C LEU A 158 11.85 0.49 -14.48
N ILE A 159 11.38 1.59 -13.89
CA ILE A 159 10.81 1.60 -12.55
C ILE A 159 9.31 1.33 -12.61
N THR A 160 8.85 0.35 -11.83
CA THR A 160 7.42 0.07 -11.68
C THR A 160 7.02 -0.06 -10.21
N PHE A 161 5.87 0.54 -9.93
CA PHE A 161 5.16 0.50 -8.64
C PHE A 161 3.94 -0.43 -8.73
N MET A 162 3.86 -1.23 -9.79
CA MET A 162 2.80 -2.22 -9.99
C MET A 162 2.78 -3.22 -8.81
N PRO A 163 1.62 -3.56 -8.23
CA PRO A 163 1.55 -4.40 -7.02
C PRO A 163 2.16 -5.80 -7.21
N LYS A 164 2.00 -6.40 -8.38
CA LYS A 164 2.53 -7.72 -8.72
C LYS A 164 3.11 -7.70 -10.13
N PRO A 165 4.38 -7.28 -10.29
CA PRO A 165 5.02 -7.23 -11.60
C PRO A 165 5.48 -8.61 -12.08
N LEU A 166 5.79 -9.54 -11.16
CA LEU A 166 6.21 -10.91 -11.46
C LEU A 166 5.32 -11.93 -10.73
N PRO A 167 4.88 -13.01 -11.39
CA PRO A 167 4.00 -14.01 -10.77
C PRO A 167 4.70 -14.86 -9.68
N THR A 168 6.01 -15.06 -9.81
CA THR A 168 6.81 -16.00 -8.98
C THR A 168 7.55 -15.33 -7.83
N ASP A 169 7.59 -14.00 -7.77
CA ASP A 169 8.40 -13.24 -6.81
C ASP A 169 7.56 -12.34 -5.89
N ALA A 170 8.15 -11.64 -4.93
CA ALA A 170 7.45 -10.71 -4.04
C ALA A 170 6.73 -9.58 -4.81
N GLY A 171 5.61 -9.09 -4.26
CA GLY A 171 4.87 -7.96 -4.83
C GLY A 171 5.19 -6.67 -4.09
N ASN A 172 4.92 -5.51 -4.71
CA ASN A 172 5.11 -4.20 -4.11
C ASN A 172 3.95 -3.81 -3.18
N GLY A 173 4.25 -3.60 -1.91
CA GLY A 173 3.39 -2.98 -0.91
C GLY A 173 3.56 -1.47 -0.79
N MET A 174 2.53 -0.83 -0.22
CA MET A 174 2.62 0.51 0.36
C MET A 174 2.27 0.40 1.84
N HIS A 175 3.24 0.04 2.68
CA HIS A 175 2.99 -0.06 4.12
C HIS A 175 2.83 1.35 4.70
N VAL A 176 1.75 1.60 5.43
CA VAL A 176 1.45 2.93 5.95
C VAL A 176 1.56 2.90 7.46
N HIS A 177 2.64 3.47 7.98
CA HIS A 177 2.82 3.71 9.40
C HIS A 177 2.05 4.96 9.83
N MET A 178 1.37 4.89 10.96
CA MET A 178 0.48 5.94 11.45
C MET A 178 0.62 6.13 12.96
N GLU A 179 0.69 7.38 13.41
CA GLU A 179 0.71 7.72 14.83
C GLU A 179 -0.08 9.01 15.11
N LEU A 180 -1.01 8.96 16.07
CA LEU A 180 -1.87 10.09 16.43
C LEU A 180 -1.29 10.89 17.60
N PHE A 181 -1.36 12.22 17.53
CA PHE A 181 -0.78 13.13 18.52
C PHE A 181 -1.77 14.13 19.11
N LYS A 182 -1.54 14.46 20.39
CA LYS A 182 -2.21 15.57 21.09
C LYS A 182 -1.26 16.20 22.11
N ASN A 183 -1.21 17.53 22.15
CA ASN A 183 -0.29 18.32 22.96
C ASN A 183 1.17 17.86 22.85
N LYS A 184 1.63 17.56 21.62
CA LYS A 184 2.96 16.99 21.31
C LYS A 184 3.27 15.62 21.95
N LYS A 185 2.26 14.92 22.48
CA LYS A 185 2.40 13.55 23.01
C LYS A 185 1.75 12.56 22.07
N SER A 186 2.38 11.40 21.91
CA SER A 186 1.76 10.26 21.25
C SER A 186 0.52 9.84 22.02
N LEU A 187 -0.58 9.61 21.31
CA LEU A 187 -1.78 9.01 21.85
C LEU A 187 -1.80 7.50 21.68
N PHE A 188 -0.86 6.93 20.93
CA PHE A 188 -0.80 5.49 20.71
C PHE A 188 0.07 4.76 21.73
N PHE A 189 0.96 5.50 22.40
CA PHE A 189 1.84 4.96 23.44
C PHE A 189 1.15 4.93 24.82
N ASP A 190 1.32 3.82 25.55
CA ASP A 190 0.96 3.68 26.97
C ASP A 190 2.01 2.83 27.68
N GLU A 191 2.79 3.43 28.59
CA GLU A 191 3.88 2.73 29.30
C GLU A 191 3.41 1.58 30.20
N ASN A 192 2.12 1.56 30.58
CA ASN A 192 1.56 0.57 31.50
C ASN A 192 0.94 -0.65 30.78
N ASP A 193 0.75 -0.58 29.46
CA ASP A 193 0.25 -1.72 28.68
C ASP A 193 1.38 -2.71 28.34
N LYS A 194 1.07 -4.02 28.33
CA LYS A 194 2.02 -5.10 28.01
C LYS A 194 2.75 -4.89 26.67
N TYR A 195 2.06 -4.31 25.69
CA TYR A 195 2.58 -4.04 24.35
C TYR A 195 2.93 -2.56 24.14
N MET A 196 2.92 -1.78 25.22
CA MET A 196 3.12 -0.33 25.22
C MET A 196 2.09 0.43 24.35
N LEU A 197 0.91 -0.17 24.15
CA LEU A 197 -0.10 0.28 23.20
C LEU A 197 -1.34 0.76 23.95
N SER A 198 -1.68 2.03 23.76
CA SER A 198 -2.81 2.66 24.43
C SER A 198 -4.15 2.10 23.97
N GLN A 199 -5.19 2.31 24.77
CA GLN A 199 -6.56 2.00 24.39
C GLN A 199 -7.02 2.79 23.16
N THR A 200 -6.52 4.02 22.97
CA THR A 200 -6.80 4.86 21.80
C THR A 200 -6.26 4.21 20.52
N ALA A 201 -5.02 3.68 20.56
CA ALA A 201 -4.47 2.95 19.44
C ALA A 201 -5.27 1.67 19.14
N ARG A 202 -5.64 0.91 20.18
CA ARG A 202 -6.48 -0.28 20.01
C ARG A 202 -7.79 0.05 19.31
N TYR A 203 -8.49 1.11 19.72
CA TYR A 203 -9.71 1.54 19.03
C TYR A 203 -9.47 1.99 17.58
N PHE A 204 -8.36 2.67 17.32
CA PHE A 204 -7.98 3.04 15.96
C PHE A 204 -7.73 1.80 15.07
N ILE A 205 -7.04 0.80 15.62
CA ILE A 205 -6.86 -0.51 14.95
C ILE A 205 -8.21 -1.19 14.72
N GLY A 206 -9.10 -1.18 15.71
CA GLY A 206 -10.45 -1.75 15.60
C GLY A 206 -11.24 -1.15 14.44
N GLY A 207 -11.17 0.17 14.26
CA GLY A 207 -11.75 0.86 13.11
C GLY A 207 -11.15 0.43 11.77
N ILE A 208 -9.82 0.31 11.67
CA ILE A 208 -9.17 -0.19 10.45
C ILE A 208 -9.62 -1.61 10.13
N LEU A 209 -9.71 -2.51 11.11
CA LEU A 209 -10.10 -3.89 10.89
C LEU A 209 -11.58 -4.01 10.50
N GLU A 210 -12.46 -3.22 11.12
CA GLU A 210 -13.89 -3.21 10.81
C GLU A 210 -14.15 -2.80 9.35
N HIS A 211 -13.47 -1.74 8.91
CA HIS A 211 -13.64 -1.17 7.57
C HIS A 211 -12.66 -1.73 6.52
N ALA A 212 -11.86 -2.73 6.87
CA ALA A 212 -10.76 -3.25 6.05
C ALA A 212 -11.24 -3.66 4.64
N LYS A 213 -12.39 -4.32 4.57
CA LYS A 213 -12.97 -4.75 3.29
C LYS A 213 -13.44 -3.58 2.44
N GLY A 214 -14.21 -2.67 3.03
CA GLY A 214 -14.76 -1.49 2.34
C GLY A 214 -13.66 -0.56 1.81
N MET A 215 -12.54 -0.42 2.53
CA MET A 215 -11.42 0.40 2.05
C MET A 215 -10.53 -0.30 1.01
N THR A 216 -10.63 -1.62 0.83
CA THR A 216 -9.75 -2.39 -0.06
C THR A 216 -9.84 -1.88 -1.51
N ALA A 217 -11.03 -1.51 -1.99
CA ALA A 217 -11.16 -0.97 -3.35
C ALA A 217 -10.37 0.33 -3.56
N ILE A 218 -10.10 1.09 -2.49
CA ILE A 218 -9.35 2.35 -2.54
C ILE A 218 -7.85 2.11 -2.37
N THR A 219 -7.49 1.25 -1.41
CA THR A 219 -6.10 0.97 -1.04
C THR A 219 -5.42 -0.06 -1.96
N ASN A 220 -6.21 -0.84 -2.69
CA ASN A 220 -5.82 -1.86 -3.66
C ASN A 220 -6.68 -1.75 -4.94
N PRO A 221 -6.59 -0.63 -5.70
CA PRO A 221 -7.62 -0.24 -6.64
C PRO A 221 -7.50 -0.85 -8.04
N THR A 222 -6.57 -1.77 -8.27
CA THR A 222 -6.34 -2.36 -9.60
C THR A 222 -6.58 -3.86 -9.58
N THR A 223 -6.93 -4.45 -10.72
CA THR A 223 -7.02 -5.92 -10.84
C THR A 223 -5.67 -6.60 -10.53
N ASN A 224 -4.54 -5.93 -10.78
CA ASN A 224 -3.20 -6.41 -10.43
C ASN A 224 -2.95 -6.43 -8.91
N SER A 225 -3.57 -5.55 -8.12
CA SER A 225 -3.51 -5.56 -6.66
C SER A 225 -3.93 -6.91 -6.06
N TYR A 226 -4.96 -7.54 -6.64
CA TYR A 226 -5.47 -8.83 -6.18
C TYR A 226 -4.57 -10.01 -6.58
N LYS A 227 -3.60 -9.80 -7.49
CA LYS A 227 -2.52 -10.74 -7.76
C LYS A 227 -1.40 -10.66 -6.70
N ARG A 228 -1.28 -9.54 -5.98
CA ARG A 228 -0.45 -9.42 -4.76
C ARG A 228 -1.15 -10.03 -3.55
N LEU A 229 -2.46 -9.79 -3.38
CA LEU A 229 -3.28 -10.29 -2.26
C LEU A 229 -3.65 -11.78 -2.37
N VAL A 230 -2.66 -12.59 -2.71
CA VAL A 230 -2.73 -14.05 -2.72
C VAL A 230 -1.85 -14.64 -1.61
N PRO A 231 -2.13 -15.85 -1.12
CA PRO A 231 -1.26 -16.51 -0.15
C PRO A 231 0.19 -16.66 -0.67
N TYR A 232 1.16 -16.83 0.26
CA TYR A 232 2.56 -17.23 0.00
C TYR A 232 3.59 -16.14 -0.44
N PHE A 233 3.22 -14.85 -0.46
CA PHE A 233 4.12 -13.74 -0.85
C PHE A 233 4.15 -12.59 0.16
N GLU A 234 4.05 -12.90 1.46
CA GLU A 234 4.07 -11.94 2.57
C GLU A 234 2.94 -10.88 2.60
N ALA A 235 2.10 -10.83 1.56
CA ALA A 235 0.98 -9.89 1.46
C ALA A 235 -0.15 -10.20 2.47
N PRO A 236 -0.62 -9.21 3.24
CA PRO A 236 -1.54 -9.41 4.34
C PRO A 236 -2.98 -9.62 3.86
N ILE A 237 -3.38 -10.87 3.65
CA ILE A 237 -4.75 -11.21 3.21
C ILE A 237 -5.75 -11.37 4.36
N ASN A 238 -5.26 -11.46 5.60
CA ASN A 238 -6.07 -11.80 6.78
C ASN A 238 -6.34 -10.55 7.62
N ILE A 239 -7.63 -10.28 7.88
CA ILE A 239 -8.09 -9.16 8.69
C ILE A 239 -7.87 -9.52 10.16
N ALA A 240 -6.71 -9.11 10.65
CA ALA A 240 -6.26 -9.28 12.01
C ALA A 240 -5.19 -8.22 12.31
N TRP A 241 -4.87 -8.06 13.58
CA TRP A 241 -3.72 -7.28 14.02
C TRP A 241 -2.77 -8.14 14.85
N ALA A 242 -1.48 -7.80 14.80
CA ALA A 242 -0.47 -8.54 15.51
C ALA A 242 0.75 -7.67 15.87
N ILE A 243 1.46 -8.10 16.92
CA ILE A 243 2.74 -7.49 17.32
C ILE A 243 3.86 -8.20 16.57
N TYR A 244 4.73 -7.45 15.88
CA TYR A 244 5.87 -7.92 15.05
C TYR A 244 5.54 -8.80 13.83
N ASN A 245 4.44 -9.52 13.87
CA ASN A 245 4.07 -10.53 12.88
C ASN A 245 3.59 -9.90 11.58
N ARG A 246 4.28 -10.24 10.48
CA ARG A 246 4.03 -9.72 9.13
C ARG A 246 2.80 -10.34 8.42
N SER A 247 2.17 -11.36 9.02
CA SER A 247 1.01 -12.06 8.44
C SER A 247 -0.36 -11.41 8.70
N ALA A 248 -0.39 -10.35 9.51
CA ALA A 248 -1.58 -9.59 9.87
C ALA A 248 -1.73 -8.33 9.01
N LEU A 249 -2.97 -7.84 8.87
CA LEU A 249 -3.29 -6.60 8.15
C LEU A 249 -2.71 -5.37 8.85
N VAL A 250 -2.85 -5.31 10.17
CA VAL A 250 -2.22 -4.27 10.99
C VAL A 250 -1.08 -4.88 11.81
N ARG A 251 0.12 -4.31 11.67
CA ARG A 251 1.30 -4.72 12.45
C ARG A 251 1.68 -3.61 13.42
N ILE A 252 2.13 -4.00 14.62
CA ILE A 252 2.87 -3.11 15.52
C ILE A 252 4.36 -3.43 15.34
N PRO A 253 5.14 -2.58 14.65
CA PRO A 253 6.47 -2.94 14.15
C PRO A 253 7.53 -3.03 15.25
N ASN A 254 7.46 -2.18 16.28
CA ASN A 254 8.49 -2.07 17.31
C ASN A 254 7.93 -2.13 18.73
N LYS A 255 8.78 -2.53 19.70
CA LYS A 255 8.60 -2.12 21.11
C LYS A 255 8.79 -0.60 21.15
N ALA A 256 8.00 0.13 21.94
CA ALA A 256 8.02 1.59 21.95
C ALA A 256 9.46 2.13 21.98
N GLY A 257 9.72 3.12 21.12
CA GLY A 257 11.05 3.69 20.98
C GLY A 257 11.48 4.43 22.25
N LYS A 258 12.75 4.87 22.30
CA LYS A 258 13.32 5.73 23.36
C LYS A 258 12.55 7.05 23.59
N ASN A 259 11.58 7.39 22.72
CA ASN A 259 10.86 8.65 22.68
C ASN A 259 9.40 8.56 23.15
N ASN A 260 8.98 7.46 23.80
CA ASN A 260 7.60 7.26 24.25
C ASN A 260 6.57 7.42 23.11
N SER A 261 6.89 6.80 21.97
CA SER A 261 6.11 6.84 20.73
C SER A 261 6.05 5.42 20.15
N ILE A 262 4.90 5.10 19.55
CA ILE A 262 4.60 3.83 18.93
C ILE A 262 3.63 4.07 17.77
N ASP A 263 3.95 3.50 16.63
CA ASP A 263 3.16 3.55 15.42
C ASP A 263 2.46 2.23 15.16
N ILE A 264 1.38 2.30 14.37
CA ILE A 264 0.73 1.13 13.80
C ILE A 264 0.97 1.13 12.30
N GLU A 265 1.04 -0.04 11.68
CA GLU A 265 1.33 -0.18 10.25
C GLU A 265 0.18 -0.91 9.55
N ALA A 266 -0.50 -0.22 8.63
CA ALA A 266 -1.41 -0.85 7.70
C ALA A 266 -0.64 -1.39 6.48
N ARG A 267 -0.60 -2.72 6.33
CA ARG A 267 0.25 -3.40 5.34
C ARG A 267 -0.42 -3.69 3.99
N HIS A 268 -1.75 -3.63 3.98
CA HIS A 268 -2.55 -4.03 2.83
C HIS A 268 -2.46 -3.07 1.63
N PRO A 269 -2.33 -1.72 1.78
CA PRO A 269 -2.29 -0.84 0.63
C PRO A 269 -1.13 -1.18 -0.30
N ASP A 270 -1.28 -0.83 -1.57
CA ASP A 270 -0.22 -0.98 -2.56
C ASP A 270 0.05 0.34 -3.32
N PRO A 271 1.23 0.46 -3.97
CA PRO A 271 1.63 1.71 -4.58
C PRO A 271 0.86 2.07 -5.86
N SER A 272 -0.08 1.24 -6.31
CA SER A 272 -1.00 1.60 -7.41
C SER A 272 -2.09 2.57 -6.94
N ALA A 273 -2.34 2.63 -5.63
CA ALA A 273 -3.34 3.50 -5.05
C ALA A 273 -3.03 4.99 -5.19
N ASN A 274 -4.10 5.80 -5.17
CA ASN A 274 -3.97 7.23 -4.97
C ASN A 274 -3.65 7.48 -3.48
N PRO A 275 -2.44 7.95 -3.13
CA PRO A 275 -2.01 8.03 -1.74
C PRO A 275 -2.89 8.96 -0.89
N TYR A 276 -3.40 10.05 -1.47
CA TYR A 276 -4.29 10.97 -0.76
C TYR A 276 -5.60 10.28 -0.33
N LEU A 277 -6.20 9.48 -1.23
CA LEU A 277 -7.41 8.73 -0.93
C LEU A 277 -7.12 7.61 0.08
N THR A 278 -6.00 6.90 -0.08
CA THR A 278 -5.56 5.87 0.87
C THR A 278 -5.43 6.41 2.29
N PHE A 279 -4.75 7.54 2.47
CA PHE A 279 -4.59 8.13 3.81
C PHE A 279 -5.92 8.63 4.35
N ALA A 280 -6.79 9.20 3.51
CA ALA A 280 -8.11 9.64 3.92
C ALA A 280 -8.97 8.49 4.45
N VAL A 281 -9.02 7.34 3.76
CA VAL A 281 -9.82 6.18 4.20
C VAL A 281 -9.25 5.52 5.45
N LEU A 282 -7.92 5.40 5.57
CA LEU A 282 -7.27 4.87 6.77
C LEU A 282 -7.56 5.75 8.00
N ILE A 283 -7.46 7.07 7.85
CA ILE A 283 -7.78 8.03 8.91
C ILE A 283 -9.25 7.93 9.30
N HIS A 284 -10.18 7.94 8.34
CA HIS A 284 -11.61 7.88 8.66
C HIS A 284 -11.99 6.57 9.37
N ALA A 285 -11.47 5.44 8.89
CA ALA A 285 -11.68 4.15 9.53
C ALA A 285 -11.15 4.14 10.97
N GLY A 286 -9.90 4.55 11.18
CA GLY A 286 -9.32 4.60 12.53
C GLY A 286 -10.03 5.59 13.45
N MET A 287 -10.46 6.74 12.93
CA MET A 287 -11.21 7.71 13.72
C MET A 287 -12.62 7.23 14.08
N ASP A 288 -13.29 6.48 13.19
CA ASP A 288 -14.56 5.84 13.51
C ASP A 288 -14.39 4.80 14.63
N GLY A 289 -13.31 4.02 14.56
CA GLY A 289 -12.90 3.09 15.62
C GLY A 289 -12.77 3.77 16.99
N ILE A 290 -12.05 4.90 17.06
CA ILE A 290 -11.93 5.72 18.28
C ILE A 290 -13.31 6.22 18.74
N LYS A 291 -14.11 6.77 17.82
CA LYS A 291 -15.41 7.36 18.14
C LYS A 291 -16.39 6.34 18.71
N LYS A 292 -16.47 5.15 18.09
CA LYS A 292 -17.37 4.06 18.48
C LYS A 292 -16.76 3.11 19.50
N LYS A 293 -15.49 3.30 19.88
CA LYS A 293 -14.73 2.44 20.80
C LYS A 293 -14.69 0.98 20.34
N ILE A 294 -14.43 0.77 19.05
CA ILE A 294 -14.40 -0.57 18.43
C ILE A 294 -13.19 -1.33 18.95
N ASP A 295 -13.42 -2.40 19.72
CA ASP A 295 -12.35 -3.25 20.25
C ASP A 295 -11.86 -4.24 19.17
N PRO A 296 -10.57 -4.20 18.77
CA PRO A 296 -10.01 -5.16 17.81
C PRO A 296 -9.77 -6.56 18.43
N GLY A 297 -10.06 -6.74 19.72
CA GLY A 297 -9.74 -7.94 20.47
C GLY A 297 -8.23 -8.08 20.71
N ASN A 298 -7.80 -9.27 21.10
CA ASN A 298 -6.39 -9.55 21.38
C ASN A 298 -5.57 -9.69 20.08
N PRO A 299 -4.28 -9.29 20.10
CA PRO A 299 -3.42 -9.45 18.95
C PRO A 299 -3.16 -10.94 18.66
N ILE A 300 -3.00 -11.27 17.38
CA ILE A 300 -2.68 -12.64 16.97
C ILE A 300 -1.17 -12.89 17.07
N GLU A 301 -0.76 -13.68 18.06
CA GLU A 301 0.67 -13.98 18.32
C GLU A 301 1.23 -15.10 17.42
N LYS A 302 0.38 -15.83 16.69
CA LYS A 302 0.78 -16.94 15.81
C LYS A 302 0.89 -16.50 14.34
N ASN A 303 1.74 -17.16 13.56
CA ASN A 303 1.76 -16.96 12.11
C ASN A 303 0.40 -17.35 11.49
N ILE A 304 -0.31 -16.36 10.94
CA ILE A 304 -1.67 -16.54 10.42
C ILE A 304 -1.66 -17.37 9.14
N TYR A 305 -0.58 -17.32 8.35
CA TYR A 305 -0.45 -18.13 7.14
C TYR A 305 -0.38 -19.64 7.42
N ALA A 306 0.07 -20.02 8.62
CA ALA A 306 0.16 -21.41 9.05
C ALA A 306 -1.12 -21.91 9.75
N MET A 307 -2.12 -21.04 9.97
CA MET A 307 -3.35 -21.42 10.67
C MET A 307 -4.26 -22.28 9.77
N SER A 308 -4.84 -23.31 10.38
CA SER A 308 -5.91 -24.08 9.76
C SER A 308 -7.21 -23.26 9.63
N LYS A 309 -8.12 -23.66 8.72
CA LYS A 309 -9.45 -23.04 8.61
C LYS A 309 -10.23 -23.02 9.94
N LYS A 310 -10.04 -24.05 10.78
CA LYS A 310 -10.66 -24.13 12.12
C LYS A 310 -10.09 -23.06 13.06
N GLU A 311 -8.77 -22.84 13.02
CA GLU A 311 -8.13 -21.79 13.82
C GLU A 311 -8.52 -20.39 13.35
N LEU A 312 -8.53 -20.13 12.04
CA LEU A 312 -9.00 -18.84 11.50
C LEU A 312 -10.42 -18.53 11.98
N LYS A 313 -11.34 -19.51 11.92
CA LYS A 313 -12.71 -19.36 12.43
C LYS A 313 -12.75 -19.12 13.95
N LYS A 314 -11.89 -19.81 14.72
CA LYS A 314 -11.80 -19.63 16.18
C LYS A 314 -11.41 -18.21 16.57
N TYR A 315 -10.52 -17.58 15.81
CA TYR A 315 -10.07 -16.20 16.04
C TYR A 315 -10.93 -15.14 15.30
N ASN A 316 -12.03 -15.56 14.65
CA ASN A 316 -12.86 -14.69 13.81
C ASN A 316 -12.05 -13.93 12.74
N ILE A 317 -10.99 -14.54 12.22
CA ILE A 317 -10.12 -13.93 11.21
C ILE A 317 -10.83 -14.02 9.86
N LYS A 318 -11.30 -12.87 9.39
CA LYS A 318 -11.87 -12.70 8.05
C LYS A 318 -10.74 -12.50 7.03
N ARG A 319 -11.08 -12.59 5.75
CA ARG A 319 -10.17 -12.32 4.63
C ARG A 319 -10.56 -11.02 3.95
N LEU A 320 -9.56 -10.31 3.42
CA LEU A 320 -9.77 -9.24 2.44
C LEU A 320 -10.46 -9.76 1.16
N PRO A 321 -11.16 -8.88 0.42
CA PRO A 321 -11.69 -9.19 -0.90
C PRO A 321 -10.64 -9.81 -1.82
N ARG A 322 -11.06 -10.79 -2.63
CA ARG A 322 -10.19 -11.56 -3.54
C ARG A 322 -10.15 -10.99 -4.95
N THR A 323 -11.07 -10.10 -5.28
CA THR A 323 -11.19 -9.47 -6.59
C THR A 323 -11.53 -8.00 -6.41
N LEU A 324 -11.28 -7.21 -7.46
CA LEU A 324 -11.69 -5.81 -7.51
C LEU A 324 -13.22 -5.69 -7.36
N HIS A 325 -13.98 -6.62 -7.96
CA HIS A 325 -15.43 -6.66 -7.85
C HIS A 325 -15.92 -6.82 -6.40
N GLU A 326 -15.43 -7.83 -5.68
CA GLU A 326 -15.79 -8.04 -4.26
C GLU A 326 -15.45 -6.81 -3.42
N ALA A 327 -14.32 -6.14 -3.71
CA ALA A 327 -13.93 -4.94 -2.98
C ALA A 327 -14.84 -3.75 -3.27
N ILE A 328 -15.32 -3.60 -4.52
CA ILE A 328 -16.29 -2.57 -4.89
C ILE A 328 -17.62 -2.81 -4.15
N GLU A 329 -18.12 -4.04 -4.10
CA GLU A 329 -19.36 -4.36 -3.38
C GLU A 329 -19.23 -4.06 -1.88
N GLU A 330 -18.10 -4.39 -1.26
CA GLU A 330 -17.83 -4.07 0.14
C GLU A 330 -17.73 -2.54 0.34
N LEU A 331 -17.13 -1.78 -0.59
CA LEU A 331 -17.10 -0.31 -0.56
C LEU A 331 -18.52 0.30 -0.65
N GLU A 332 -19.37 -0.23 -1.53
CA GLU A 332 -20.77 0.21 -1.68
C GLU A 332 -21.60 0.01 -0.40
N SER A 333 -21.21 -0.94 0.43
CA SER A 333 -21.84 -1.20 1.73
C SER A 333 -21.24 -0.42 2.90
N ASP A 334 -20.08 0.22 2.73
CA ASP A 334 -19.35 0.88 3.81
C ASP A 334 -19.52 2.41 3.79
N GLU A 335 -20.49 2.89 4.60
CA GLU A 335 -20.80 4.33 4.72
C GLU A 335 -19.63 5.17 5.25
N VAL A 336 -18.77 4.61 6.11
CA VAL A 336 -17.63 5.36 6.68
C VAL A 336 -16.60 5.63 5.60
N ILE A 337 -16.31 4.62 4.78
CA ILE A 337 -15.35 4.75 3.69
C ILE A 337 -15.91 5.63 2.57
N GLN A 338 -17.18 5.48 2.19
CA GLN A 338 -17.79 6.39 1.21
C GLN A 338 -17.80 7.84 1.71
N LYS A 339 -18.08 8.06 3.00
CA LYS A 339 -18.02 9.40 3.60
C LYS A 339 -16.62 9.99 3.58
N ALA A 340 -15.58 9.17 3.73
CA ALA A 340 -14.19 9.63 3.65
C ALA A 340 -13.88 10.30 2.30
N LEU A 341 -14.35 9.68 1.21
CA LEU A 341 -14.24 10.21 -0.15
C LEU A 341 -15.23 11.35 -0.38
N GLY A 342 -16.42 11.27 0.21
CA GLY A 342 -17.55 12.14 -0.08
C GLY A 342 -18.33 11.66 -1.31
N LYS A 343 -19.63 11.99 -1.34
CA LYS A 343 -20.61 11.43 -2.28
C LYS A 343 -20.17 11.48 -3.75
N HIS A 344 -19.62 12.60 -4.20
CA HIS A 344 -19.21 12.76 -5.59
C HIS A 344 -18.04 11.83 -5.96
N ALA A 345 -16.96 11.86 -5.16
CA ALA A 345 -15.78 11.04 -5.40
C ALA A 345 -16.06 9.54 -5.24
N SER A 346 -16.85 9.15 -4.24
CA SER A 346 -17.19 7.74 -4.02
C SER A 346 -17.98 7.16 -5.19
N GLN A 347 -18.99 7.89 -5.68
CA GLN A 347 -19.81 7.45 -6.82
C GLN A 347 -18.96 7.32 -8.09
N ALA A 348 -18.20 8.36 -8.43
CA ALA A 348 -17.34 8.35 -9.61
C ALA A 348 -16.28 7.23 -9.54
N PHE A 349 -15.69 7.01 -8.35
CA PHE A 349 -14.72 5.94 -8.15
C PHE A 349 -15.34 4.56 -8.39
N ILE A 350 -16.52 4.30 -7.81
CA ILE A 350 -17.24 3.02 -7.97
C ILE A 350 -17.57 2.77 -9.44
N GLU A 351 -18.08 3.77 -10.15
CA GLU A 351 -18.41 3.67 -11.58
C GLU A 351 -17.18 3.33 -12.42
N ILE A 352 -16.10 4.10 -12.29
CA ILE A 352 -14.83 3.88 -13.01
C ILE A 352 -14.28 2.47 -12.75
N LYS A 353 -14.35 1.98 -11.50
CA LYS A 353 -13.81 0.67 -11.15
C LYS A 353 -14.70 -0.50 -11.56
N LYS A 354 -16.02 -0.29 -11.66
CA LYS A 354 -16.93 -1.27 -12.28
C LYS A 354 -16.64 -1.40 -13.77
N GLU A 355 -16.38 -0.28 -14.46
CA GLU A 355 -15.98 -0.28 -15.87
C GLU A 355 -14.64 -1.01 -16.07
N GLU A 356 -13.59 -0.68 -15.29
CA GLU A 356 -12.29 -1.36 -15.34
C GLU A 356 -12.42 -2.88 -15.11
N TRP A 357 -13.29 -3.29 -14.17
CA TRP A 357 -13.54 -4.70 -13.91
C TRP A 357 -14.19 -5.41 -15.10
N ASN A 358 -15.19 -4.78 -15.72
CA ASN A 358 -15.85 -5.34 -16.91
C ASN A 358 -14.89 -5.43 -18.10
N GLU A 359 -14.05 -4.41 -18.29
CA GLU A 359 -12.98 -4.44 -19.30
C GLU A 359 -12.00 -5.58 -19.06
N PHE A 360 -11.60 -5.81 -17.79
CA PHE A 360 -10.72 -6.92 -17.41
C PHE A 360 -11.35 -8.29 -17.70
N LEU A 361 -12.64 -8.47 -17.40
CA LEU A 361 -13.35 -9.73 -17.68
C LEU A 361 -13.45 -10.05 -19.18
N ALA A 362 -13.44 -9.03 -20.04
CA ALA A 362 -13.44 -9.20 -21.48
C ALA A 362 -12.05 -9.60 -22.03
N GLN A 363 -10.98 -9.51 -21.24
CA GLN A 363 -9.63 -9.91 -21.66
C GLN A 363 -9.47 -11.43 -21.60
N ILE A 364 -9.01 -12.04 -22.70
CA ILE A 364 -8.64 -13.45 -22.75
C ILE A 364 -7.12 -13.56 -22.66
N SER A 365 -6.62 -14.21 -21.62
CA SER A 365 -5.18 -14.35 -21.38
C SER A 365 -4.62 -15.62 -22.00
N THR A 366 -3.28 -15.67 -22.14
CA THR A 366 -2.60 -16.91 -22.55
C THR A 366 -2.84 -18.08 -21.59
N TRP A 367 -3.16 -17.81 -20.32
CA TRP A 367 -3.53 -18.85 -19.35
C TRP A 367 -4.86 -19.50 -19.73
N ASP A 368 -5.84 -18.70 -20.16
CA ASP A 368 -7.15 -19.18 -20.61
C ASP A 368 -7.00 -20.08 -21.84
N TYR A 369 -6.23 -19.66 -22.84
CA TYR A 369 -5.90 -20.51 -24.01
C TYR A 369 -5.22 -21.82 -23.57
N LYS A 370 -4.17 -21.76 -22.75
CA LYS A 370 -3.45 -22.96 -22.30
C LYS A 370 -4.33 -23.96 -21.54
N LYS A 371 -5.35 -23.48 -20.83
CA LYS A 371 -6.24 -24.31 -20.02
C LYS A 371 -7.48 -24.80 -20.78
N TYR A 372 -8.02 -23.97 -21.66
CA TYR A 372 -9.38 -24.13 -22.16
C TYR A 372 -9.49 -24.19 -23.68
N PHE A 373 -8.40 -24.03 -24.44
CA PHE A 373 -8.48 -24.03 -25.91
C PHE A 373 -9.05 -25.32 -26.52
N ASN A 374 -8.89 -26.45 -25.83
CA ASN A 374 -9.37 -27.76 -26.27
C ASN A 374 -10.52 -28.31 -25.41
N VAL A 375 -11.18 -27.48 -24.60
CA VAL A 375 -12.46 -27.85 -23.96
C VAL A 375 -13.52 -27.91 -25.05
#